data_AF-A0A3B8IZ30-F1
#
_entry.id   AF-A0A3B8IZ30-F1
#
_cell.length_a   1.000
_cell.length_b   1.000
_cell.length_c   1.000
_cell.angle_alpha   90.00
_cell.angle_beta   90.00
_cell.angle_gamma   90.00
#
_symmetry.space_group_name_H-M   'P 1'
#
loop_
_entity.id
_entity.type
_entity.pdbx_description
1 polymer ?
#
loop_
_entity_poly.entity_id
_entity_poly.type
_entity_poly.pdbx_seq_one_letter_code
_entity_poly.pdbx_strand_id
1 'polypeptide(L)'
;QSGLFYGIQSLIQLLATTGPTVSHLQISDAPRFGYRGMHLDVGRHMFPVAFIKKYIDMMSRFKFNTFHWHLTEDQGWRIEVKQYPELQKTAAYRAETAIGYA
;
A
#
# COMPACT_ATOMS: atom_id res chain seq x y z
N GLN A 1 -6.88 7.52 18.19
CA GLN A 1 -5.39 7.54 18.13
C GLN A 1 -4.86 7.98 16.76
N SER A 2 -5.55 7.71 15.64
CA SER A 2 -5.08 8.05 14.28
C SER A 2 -4.95 9.56 13.97
N GLY A 3 -5.68 10.44 14.65
CA GLY A 3 -5.64 11.88 14.41
C GLY A 3 -4.27 12.52 14.68
N LEU A 4 -3.61 12.13 15.78
CA LEU A 4 -2.25 12.60 16.10
C LEU A 4 -1.25 12.20 15.00
N PHE A 5 -1.31 10.94 14.56
CA PHE A 5 -0.45 10.45 13.48
C PHE A 5 -0.64 11.27 12.19
N TYR A 6 -1.89 11.55 11.80
CA TYR A 6 -2.17 12.37 10.62
C TYR A 6 -1.78 13.84 10.78
N GLY A 7 -1.89 14.41 11.99
CA GLY A 7 -1.36 15.73 12.30
C GLY A 7 0.16 15.81 12.10
N ILE A 8 0.90 14.80 12.55
CA ILE A 8 2.34 14.69 12.31
C ILE A 8 2.65 14.58 10.81
N GLN A 9 1.87 13.82 10.03
CA GLN A 9 2.07 13.75 8.58
C GLN A 9 1.89 15.12 7.90
N SER A 10 0.91 15.92 8.34
CA SER A 10 0.74 17.30 7.85
C SER A 10 1.94 18.18 8.22
N LEU A 11 2.44 18.07 9.46
CA LEU A 11 3.63 18.81 9.89
C LEU A 11 4.88 18.44 9.09
N ILE A 12 5.11 17.15 8.84
CA ILE A 12 6.22 16.67 8.00
C ILE A 12 6.14 17.26 6.59
N GLN A 13 4.95 17.34 6.00
CA GLN A 13 4.75 17.93 4.67
C GLN A 13 5.02 19.44 4.65
N LEU A 14 4.61 20.15 5.71
CA LEU A 14 4.95 21.57 5.89
C LEU A 14 6.46 21.77 5.97
N LEU A 15 7.15 21.03 6.86
CA LEU A 15 8.60 21.11 7.03
C LEU A 15 9.37 20.76 5.75
N ALA A 16 8.88 19.81 4.96
CA ALA A 16 9.49 19.47 3.66
C ALA A 16 9.38 20.61 2.64
N THR A 17 8.39 21.49 2.79
CA THR A 17 8.12 22.59 1.85
C THR A 17 8.74 23.90 2.34
N THR A 18 8.71 24.17 3.65
CA THR A 18 9.16 25.44 4.25
C THR A 18 10.55 25.37 4.86
N GLY A 19 11.14 24.17 4.98
CA GLY A 19 12.38 23.94 5.70
C GLY A 19 12.14 23.77 7.21
N PRO A 20 13.17 23.98 8.05
CA PRO A 20 13.08 23.69 9.49
C PRO A 20 12.17 24.64 10.28
N THR A 21 11.70 25.72 9.66
CA THR A 21 10.83 26.72 10.27
C THR A 21 9.46 26.71 9.61
N VAL A 22 8.42 26.89 10.42
CA VAL A 22 7.03 27.00 9.98
C VAL A 22 6.44 28.22 10.67
N SER A 23 5.78 29.10 9.90
CA SER A 23 5.05 30.23 10.48
C SER A 23 3.93 29.75 11.41
N HIS A 24 3.57 30.55 12.40
CA HIS A 24 2.44 30.21 13.27
C HIS A 24 1.15 30.06 12.44
N LEU A 25 0.47 28.93 12.61
CA LEU A 25 -0.77 28.59 11.89
C LEU A 25 -1.63 27.63 12.71
N GLN A 26 -2.92 27.62 12.43
CA GLN A 26 -3.90 26.74 13.06
C GLN A 26 -4.62 25.93 11.98
N ILE A 27 -4.63 24.59 12.14
CA ILE A 27 -5.29 23.66 11.22
C ILE A 27 -6.32 22.85 12.00
N SER A 28 -7.56 22.79 11.47
CA SER A 28 -8.59 21.84 11.88
C SER A 28 -8.85 20.91 10.69
N ASP A 29 -8.60 19.61 10.86
CA ASP A 29 -8.66 18.63 9.77
C ASP A 29 -9.32 17.33 10.25
N ALA A 30 -10.17 16.76 9.39
CA ALA A 30 -10.87 15.51 9.61
C ALA A 30 -11.18 14.82 8.27
N PRO A 31 -11.11 13.48 8.20
CA PRO A 31 -11.38 12.78 6.95
C PRO A 31 -12.86 12.86 6.57
N ARG A 32 -13.14 13.18 5.31
CA ARG A 32 -14.51 13.12 4.75
C ARG A 32 -15.07 11.69 4.74
N PHE A 33 -14.22 10.69 4.51
CA PHE A 33 -14.60 9.28 4.40
C PHE A 33 -13.81 8.42 5.38
N GLY A 34 -14.50 7.48 6.04
CA GLY A 34 -13.89 6.52 6.96
C GLY A 34 -12.97 5.51 6.26
N TYR A 35 -13.28 5.15 5.02
CA TYR A 35 -12.47 4.25 4.20
C TYR A 35 -11.71 5.03 3.12
N ARG A 36 -10.38 4.97 3.15
CA ARG A 36 -9.48 5.58 2.16
C ARG A 36 -8.47 4.52 1.76
N GLY A 37 -8.84 3.76 0.72
CA GLY A 37 -8.12 2.57 0.31
C GLY A 37 -7.20 2.78 -0.89
N MET A 38 -6.12 2.02 -0.93
CA MET A 38 -5.32 1.78 -2.13
C MET A 38 -5.25 0.28 -2.41
N HIS A 39 -5.40 -0.10 -3.67
CA HIS A 39 -5.36 -1.48 -4.14
C HIS A 39 -4.00 -1.79 -4.77
N LEU A 40 -3.37 -2.89 -4.34
CA LEU A 40 -2.15 -3.42 -4.95
C LEU A 40 -2.34 -4.88 -5.35
N ASP A 41 -2.28 -5.12 -6.66
CA ASP A 41 -2.27 -6.44 -7.26
C ASP A 41 -0.85 -7.01 -7.25
N VAL A 42 -0.69 -8.13 -6.54
CA VAL A 42 0.53 -8.93 -6.55
C VAL A 42 0.34 -10.28 -7.25
N GLY A 43 -0.89 -10.62 -7.64
CA GLY A 43 -1.24 -11.85 -8.34
C GLY A 43 -0.62 -11.90 -9.74
N ARG A 44 -0.78 -10.82 -10.52
CA ARG A 44 -0.25 -10.72 -11.89
C ARG A 44 1.26 -10.59 -11.94
N HIS A 45 1.84 -9.76 -11.07
CA HIS A 45 3.28 -9.58 -10.93
C HIS A 45 3.64 -9.40 -9.46
N MET A 46 4.62 -10.16 -8.97
CA MET A 46 5.04 -10.08 -7.59
C MET A 46 5.98 -8.89 -7.36
N PHE A 47 5.80 -8.19 -6.24
CA PHE A 47 6.68 -7.12 -5.82
C PHE A 47 7.54 -7.56 -4.62
N PRO A 48 8.80 -7.10 -4.52
CA PRO A 48 9.61 -7.32 -3.32
C PRO A 48 8.95 -6.72 -2.08
N VAL A 49 9.12 -7.35 -0.91
CA VAL A 49 8.59 -6.85 0.38
C VAL A 49 9.03 -5.42 0.67
N ALA A 50 10.26 -5.05 0.30
CA ALA A 50 10.78 -3.68 0.45
C ALA A 50 9.96 -2.65 -0.33
N PHE A 51 9.49 -3.00 -1.53
CA PHE A 51 8.60 -2.15 -2.32
C PHE A 51 7.24 -1.99 -1.62
N ILE A 52 6.66 -3.09 -1.14
CA ILE A 52 5.35 -3.07 -0.47
C ILE A 52 5.41 -2.21 0.81
N LYS A 53 6.48 -2.32 1.60
CA LYS A 53 6.71 -1.45 2.77
C LYS A 53 6.76 0.02 2.36
N LYS A 54 7.56 0.36 1.34
CA LYS A 54 7.65 1.73 0.81
C LYS A 54 6.30 2.25 0.31
N TYR A 55 5.48 1.38 -0.30
CA TYR A 55 4.14 1.70 -0.75
C TYR A 55 3.22 2.06 0.44
N ILE A 56 3.23 1.26 1.50
CA ILE A 56 2.49 1.51 2.75
C ILE A 56 2.98 2.80 3.44
N ASP A 57 4.30 3.04 3.46
CA ASP A 57 4.87 4.28 4.00
C ASP A 57 4.30 5.50 3.26
N MET A 58 4.22 5.42 1.93
CA MET A 58 3.67 6.51 1.11
C MET A 58 2.16 6.68 1.31
N MET A 59 1.41 5.58 1.41
CA MET A 59 -0.01 5.62 1.77
C MET A 59 -0.23 6.35 3.10
N SER A 60 0.59 6.05 4.10
CA SER A 60 0.49 6.67 5.43
C SER A 60 0.75 8.18 5.38
N ARG A 61 1.72 8.63 4.56
CA ARG A 61 2.03 10.05 4.34
C ARG A 61 0.82 10.82 3.80
N PHE A 62 0.07 10.21 2.90
CA PHE A 62 -1.14 10.80 2.33
C PHE A 62 -2.42 10.41 3.07
N LYS A 63 -2.30 9.91 4.29
CA LYS A 63 -3.41 9.59 5.20
C LYS A 63 -4.38 8.53 4.64
N PHE A 64 -3.96 7.67 3.71
CA PHE A 64 -4.70 6.45 3.39
C PHE A 64 -4.65 5.49 4.58
N ASN A 65 -5.73 4.75 4.80
CA ASN A 65 -5.89 3.92 6.00
C ASN A 65 -6.30 2.48 5.71
N THR A 66 -6.45 2.11 4.44
CA THR A 66 -6.75 0.73 4.07
C THR A 66 -5.88 0.29 2.90
N PHE A 67 -5.14 -0.80 3.10
CA PHE A 67 -4.35 -1.43 2.06
C PHE A 67 -5.11 -2.67 1.58
N HIS A 68 -5.73 -2.56 0.41
CA HIS A 68 -6.38 -3.69 -0.24
C HIS A 68 -5.31 -4.47 -1.01
N TRP A 69 -4.86 -5.56 -0.40
CA TRP A 69 -3.83 -6.41 -0.95
C TRP A 69 -4.45 -7.57 -1.72
N HIS A 70 -4.34 -7.52 -3.04
CA HIS A 70 -4.91 -8.53 -3.92
C HIS A 70 -3.88 -9.64 -4.16
N LEU A 71 -4.05 -10.73 -3.42
CA LEU A 71 -3.05 -11.77 -3.19
C LEU A 71 -3.13 -12.95 -4.16
N THR A 72 -4.20 -13.05 -4.94
CA THR A 72 -4.49 -14.21 -5.78
C THR A 72 -5.13 -13.77 -7.08
N GLU A 73 -4.62 -14.26 -8.20
CA GLU A 73 -5.17 -14.13 -9.55
C GLU A 73 -4.98 -15.45 -10.30
N ASP A 74 -5.59 -15.57 -11.48
CA ASP A 74 -5.40 -16.72 -12.38
C ASP A 74 -3.91 -17.02 -12.64
N GLN A 75 -3.09 -15.97 -12.74
CA GLN A 75 -1.66 -16.09 -13.08
C GLN A 75 -0.73 -16.21 -11.86
N GLY A 76 -1.26 -16.25 -10.63
CA GLY A 76 -0.43 -16.31 -9.44
C GLY A 76 -1.14 -16.31 -8.10
N TRP A 77 -0.73 -17.24 -7.23
CA TRP A 77 -1.10 -17.31 -5.81
C TRP A 77 0.05 -16.82 -4.91
N ARG A 78 -0.18 -15.84 -4.02
CA ARG A 78 0.91 -15.13 -3.31
C ARG A 78 0.90 -15.25 -1.79
N ILE A 79 -0.07 -15.95 -1.20
CA ILE A 79 -0.20 -16.10 0.25
C ILE A 79 0.01 -17.55 0.67
N GLU A 80 0.85 -17.79 1.67
CA GLU A 80 1.03 -19.14 2.19
C GLU A 80 -0.25 -19.64 2.89
N VAL A 81 -0.72 -20.81 2.48
CA VAL A 81 -1.76 -21.56 3.21
C VAL A 81 -1.20 -22.92 3.58
N LYS A 82 -0.84 -23.08 4.87
CA LYS A 82 -0.11 -24.26 5.37
C LYS A 82 -0.80 -25.59 5.08
N GLN A 83 -2.13 -25.60 5.06
CA GLN A 83 -2.93 -26.79 4.74
C GLN A 83 -2.86 -27.18 3.25
N TYR A 84 -2.56 -26.23 2.37
CA TYR A 84 -2.53 -26.40 0.91
C TYR A 84 -1.21 -25.90 0.33
N PRO A 85 -0.09 -26.61 0.61
CA PRO A 85 1.25 -26.16 0.22
C PRO A 85 1.44 -26.04 -1.31
N GLU A 86 0.65 -26.78 -2.09
CA GLU A 86 0.71 -26.74 -3.56
C GLU A 86 0.29 -25.38 -4.15
N LEU A 87 -0.51 -24.60 -3.42
CA LEU A 87 -0.88 -23.23 -3.82
C LEU A 87 0.35 -22.32 -3.92
N GLN A 88 1.33 -22.49 -3.03
CA GLN A 88 2.55 -21.69 -3.06
C GLN A 88 3.65 -22.34 -3.92
N LYS A 89 3.75 -23.67 -3.92
CA LYS A 89 4.81 -24.38 -4.68
C LYS A 89 4.57 -24.35 -6.19
N THR A 90 3.31 -24.45 -6.61
CA THR A 90 2.93 -24.60 -8.02
C THR A 90 2.21 -23.37 -8.52
N ALA A 91 1.08 -22.99 -7.91
CA ALA A 91 0.23 -21.91 -8.42
C ALA A 91 0.84 -20.49 -8.27
N ALA A 92 1.94 -20.33 -7.54
CA ALA A 92 2.68 -19.08 -7.49
C ALA A 92 3.52 -18.82 -8.75
N TYR A 93 3.81 -19.83 -9.56
CA TYR A 93 4.72 -19.73 -10.69
C TYR A 93 4.00 -20.06 -11.99
N ARG A 94 4.39 -19.38 -13.07
CA ARG A 94 3.92 -19.64 -14.42
C ARG A 94 5.11 -19.78 -15.36
N ALA A 95 4.97 -20.62 -16.38
CA ALA A 95 6.03 -20.87 -17.35
C ALA A 95 6.32 -19.63 -18.22
N GLU A 96 5.28 -18.88 -18.58
CA GLU A 96 5.37 -17.71 -19.44
C GLU A 96 4.34 -16.65 -19.04
N THR A 97 4.50 -15.42 -19.53
CA THR A 97 3.53 -14.35 -19.33
C THR A 97 2.77 -14.13 -20.63
N ALA A 98 1.45 -14.28 -20.61
CA ALA A 98 0.61 -14.05 -21.78
C ALA A 98 0.71 -12.58 -22.24
N ILE A 99 1.01 -12.37 -23.52
CA ILE A 99 1.04 -11.04 -24.15
C ILE A 99 -0.25 -10.87 -24.96
N GLY A 100 -1.37 -10.62 -24.26
CA GLY A 100 -2.68 -10.37 -24.88
C GLY A 100 -3.25 -11.53 -25.71
N TYR A 101 -4.43 -11.30 -26.31
CA TYR A 101 -4.97 -12.15 -27.36
C TYR A 101 -4.43 -11.61 -28.68
N ALA A 102 -3.61 -12.39 -29.37
CA ALA A 102 -3.48 -12.30 -30.82
C ALA A 102 -4.65 -13.06 -31.47
#